data_AF-A0A6J1HGW3-F1
#
_entry.id   AF-A0A6J1HGW3-F1
#
_cell.length_a   1.000
_cell.length_b   1.000
_cell.length_c   1.000
_cell.angle_alpha   90.00
_cell.angle_beta   90.00
_cell.angle_gamma   90.00
#
_symmetry.space_group_name_H-M   'P 1'
#
loop_
_entity.id
_entity.type
_entity.pdbx_description
1 polymer ?
#
loop_
_entity_poly.entity_id
_entity_poly.type
_entity_poly.pdbx_seq_one_letter_code
_entity_poly.pdbx_strand_id
1 'polypeptide(L)'
;MADLGSNPGQMSKETALQALNTIIQLHFEKTLEKKRAIDLQKKQLFHLFHLFFIFLALIFLAQSLSHRLHCRHSWIPIALLSVSHLSFYVSVAQTLRCINGFKYQRRCHKLTLALATQKLRDIKMRLAAAGGFDGSLAEEDFEIHHQEPPESYLGKFKRNWALHFGFLIIIYALMISSSVVLLCS
;
A
#
# COMPACT_ATOMS: atom_id res chain seq x y z
N MET A 1 -22.82 50.48 -31.13
CA MET A 1 -22.95 49.01 -31.16
C MET A 1 -21.71 48.49 -30.44
N ALA A 2 -21.88 47.97 -29.23
CA ALA A 2 -20.79 47.72 -28.29
C ALA A 2 -19.92 46.55 -28.77
N ASP A 3 -18.63 46.82 -28.93
CA ASP A 3 -17.58 45.83 -29.19
C ASP A 3 -17.33 45.06 -27.87
N LEU A 4 -17.91 43.86 -27.77
CA LEU A 4 -17.57 42.88 -26.75
C LEU A 4 -16.22 42.28 -27.11
N GLY A 5 -15.14 43.00 -26.75
CA GLY A 5 -13.79 42.47 -26.75
C GLY A 5 -13.66 41.34 -25.73
N SER A 6 -13.93 40.11 -26.16
CA SER A 6 -13.60 38.90 -25.43
C SER A 6 -12.08 38.81 -25.24
N ASN A 7 -11.65 39.09 -24.02
CA ASN A 7 -10.24 39.10 -23.62
C ASN A 7 -9.66 37.67 -23.76
N PRO A 8 -8.65 37.41 -24.61
CA PRO A 8 -8.07 36.07 -24.79
C PRO A 8 -7.46 35.49 -23.49
N GLY A 9 -7.16 36.34 -22.51
CA GLY A 9 -6.73 35.90 -21.18
C GLY A 9 -7.84 35.28 -20.32
N GLN A 10 -9.12 35.53 -20.61
CA GLN A 10 -10.26 35.06 -19.80
C GLN A 10 -10.62 33.61 -20.13
N MET A 11 -10.65 33.28 -21.43
CA MET A 11 -10.81 31.90 -21.91
C MET A 11 -9.66 30.98 -21.46
N SER A 12 -8.42 31.50 -21.38
CA SER A 12 -7.26 30.76 -20.90
C SER A 12 -7.37 30.40 -19.41
N LYS A 13 -7.87 31.30 -18.55
CA LYS A 13 -8.00 31.07 -17.10
C LYS A 13 -9.16 30.14 -16.74
N GLU A 14 -10.29 30.22 -17.43
CA GLU A 14 -11.41 29.27 -17.27
C GLU A 14 -10.97 27.86 -17.69
N THR A 15 -10.22 27.76 -18.78
CA THR A 15 -9.61 26.50 -19.23
C THR A 15 -8.61 25.96 -18.21
N ALA A 16 -7.79 26.83 -17.59
CA ALA A 16 -6.83 26.43 -16.56
C ALA A 16 -7.53 25.98 -15.25
N LEU A 17 -8.62 26.64 -14.84
CA LEU A 17 -9.44 26.21 -13.71
C LEU A 17 -10.15 24.88 -13.98
N GLN A 18 -10.62 24.68 -15.21
CA GLN A 18 -11.22 23.42 -15.63
C GLN A 18 -10.18 22.29 -15.64
N ALA A 19 -8.99 22.54 -16.18
CA ALA A 19 -7.86 21.60 -16.16
C ALA A 19 -7.47 21.21 -14.73
N LEU A 20 -7.41 22.18 -13.80
CA LEU A 20 -7.09 21.92 -12.39
C LEU A 20 -8.15 21.03 -11.71
N ASN A 21 -9.44 21.25 -11.98
CA ASN A 21 -10.51 20.39 -11.48
C ASN A 21 -10.40 18.96 -12.05
N THR A 22 -10.06 18.82 -13.33
CA THR A 22 -9.82 17.50 -13.95
C THR A 22 -8.64 16.78 -13.29
N ILE A 23 -7.54 17.49 -13.00
CA ILE A 23 -6.37 16.91 -12.32
C ILE A 23 -6.73 16.45 -10.90
N ILE A 24 -7.51 17.25 -10.16
CA ILE A 24 -8.02 16.89 -8.82
C ILE A 24 -8.87 15.61 -8.91
N GLN A 25 -9.80 15.54 -9.85
CA GLN A 25 -10.65 14.37 -10.04
C GLN A 25 -9.83 13.11 -10.37
N LEU A 26 -8.84 13.24 -11.25
CA LEU A 26 -7.93 12.14 -11.61
C LEU A 26 -7.14 11.62 -10.41
N HIS A 27 -6.56 12.50 -9.58
CA HIS A 27 -5.81 12.08 -8.40
C HIS A 27 -6.70 11.47 -7.32
N PHE A 28 -7.95 11.92 -7.20
CA PHE A 28 -8.94 11.32 -6.32
C PHE A 28 -9.29 9.89 -6.78
N GLU A 29 -9.56 9.70 -8.07
CA GLU A 29 -9.84 8.38 -8.65
C GLU A 29 -8.67 7.42 -8.44
N LYS A 30 -7.45 7.83 -8.79
CA LYS A 30 -6.22 7.05 -8.52
C LYS A 30 -6.06 6.71 -7.03
N THR A 31 -6.45 7.61 -6.13
CA THR A 31 -6.41 7.34 -4.68
C THR A 31 -7.40 6.24 -4.27
N LEU A 32 -8.60 6.22 -4.86
CA LEU A 32 -9.61 5.17 -4.64
C LEU A 32 -9.18 3.83 -5.24
N GLU A 33 -8.65 3.83 -6.46
CA GLU A 33 -8.11 2.62 -7.10
C GLU A 33 -7.01 1.98 -6.27
N LYS A 34 -6.03 2.77 -5.80
CA LYS A 34 -4.95 2.26 -4.96
C LYS A 34 -5.47 1.75 -3.61
N LYS A 35 -6.50 2.39 -3.04
CA LYS A 35 -7.16 1.86 -1.83
C LYS A 35 -7.79 0.48 -2.11
N ARG A 36 -8.53 0.33 -3.21
CA ARG A 36 -9.14 -0.95 -3.62
C ARG A 36 -8.07 -2.03 -3.83
N ALA A 37 -6.97 -1.70 -4.50
CA ALA A 37 -5.85 -2.62 -4.71
C ALA A 37 -5.20 -3.05 -3.38
N ILE A 38 -5.01 -2.13 -2.43
CA ILE A 38 -4.52 -2.46 -1.08
C ILE A 38 -5.47 -3.42 -0.37
N ASP A 39 -6.78 -3.17 -0.42
CA ASP A 39 -7.75 -4.00 0.28
C ASP A 39 -7.86 -5.40 -0.34
N LEU A 40 -7.73 -5.53 -1.67
CA LEU A 40 -7.61 -6.82 -2.35
C LEU A 40 -6.37 -7.60 -1.89
N GLN A 41 -5.20 -6.94 -1.86
CA GLN A 41 -3.95 -7.56 -1.40
C GLN A 41 -4.02 -8.00 0.08
N LYS A 42 -4.67 -7.23 0.95
CA LYS A 42 -4.92 -7.65 2.34
C LYS A 42 -5.82 -8.87 2.42
N LYS A 43 -6.85 -8.96 1.57
CA LYS A 43 -7.72 -10.14 1.51
C LYS A 43 -6.95 -11.38 1.07
N GLN A 44 -6.10 -11.25 0.05
CA GLN A 44 -5.20 -12.33 -0.39
C GLN A 44 -4.23 -12.74 0.73
N LEU A 45 -3.65 -11.77 1.44
CA LEU A 45 -2.79 -12.04 2.59
C LEU A 45 -3.52 -12.84 3.67
N PHE A 46 -4.73 -12.41 4.05
CA PHE A 46 -5.54 -13.13 5.05
C PHE A 46 -5.88 -14.55 4.60
N HIS A 47 -6.25 -14.73 3.32
CA HIS A 47 -6.52 -16.05 2.75
C HIS A 47 -5.29 -16.96 2.79
N LEU A 48 -4.10 -16.42 2.49
CA LEU A 48 -2.84 -17.14 2.57
C LEU A 48 -2.52 -17.57 4.01
N PHE A 49 -2.70 -16.68 4.99
CA PHE A 49 -2.57 -17.02 6.41
C PHE A 49 -3.52 -18.15 6.81
N HIS A 50 -4.79 -18.06 6.39
CA HIS A 50 -5.80 -19.06 6.73
C HIS A 50 -5.44 -20.45 6.17
N LEU A 51 -5.08 -20.53 4.89
CA LEU A 51 -4.64 -21.78 4.26
C LEU A 51 -3.38 -22.35 4.94
N PHE A 52 -2.43 -21.48 5.28
CA PHE A 52 -1.21 -21.88 5.98
C PHE A 52 -1.51 -22.48 7.36
N PHE A 53 -2.37 -21.84 8.17
CA PHE A 53 -2.74 -22.37 9.47
C PHE A 53 -3.51 -23.70 9.38
N ILE A 54 -4.41 -23.85 8.39
CA ILE A 54 -5.07 -25.13 8.13
C ILE A 54 -4.04 -26.21 7.78
N PHE A 55 -3.11 -25.91 6.87
CA PHE A 55 -2.04 -26.83 6.50
C PHE A 55 -1.20 -27.25 7.72
N LEU A 56 -0.84 -26.29 8.57
CA LEU A 56 -0.11 -26.58 9.81
C LEU A 56 -0.91 -27.48 10.73
N ALA A 57 -2.19 -27.18 10.99
CA ALA A 57 -3.04 -27.99 11.84
C ALA A 57 -3.15 -29.44 11.33
N LEU A 58 -3.28 -29.64 10.02
CA LEU A 58 -3.31 -30.96 9.40
C LEU A 58 -1.99 -31.72 9.57
N ILE A 59 -0.85 -31.05 9.40
CA ILE A 59 0.47 -31.66 9.60
C ILE A 59 0.67 -32.06 11.07
N PHE A 60 0.31 -31.19 12.02
CA PHE A 60 0.39 -31.51 13.45
C PHE A 60 -0.53 -32.66 13.83
N LEU A 61 -1.77 -32.67 13.31
CA LEU A 61 -2.70 -33.76 13.54
C LEU A 61 -2.13 -35.08 12.99
N ALA A 62 -1.60 -35.08 11.76
CA ALA A 62 -0.96 -36.25 11.16
C ALA A 62 0.24 -36.76 11.97
N GLN A 63 1.06 -35.85 12.51
CA GLN A 63 2.17 -36.21 13.41
C GLN A 63 1.66 -36.85 14.70
N SER A 64 0.64 -36.26 15.34
CA SER A 64 0.07 -36.76 16.60
C SER A 64 -0.59 -38.14 16.49
N LEU A 65 -1.12 -38.49 15.32
CA LEU A 65 -1.76 -39.79 15.07
C LEU A 65 -0.77 -40.88 14.62
N SER A 66 0.47 -40.52 14.30
CA SER A 66 1.44 -41.44 13.68
C SER A 66 2.31 -42.15 14.72
N HIS A 67 1.88 -43.32 15.19
CA HIS A 67 2.66 -44.15 16.14
C HIS A 67 3.88 -44.87 15.53
N ARG A 68 4.15 -44.76 14.21
CA ARG A 68 5.14 -45.62 13.50
C ARG A 68 6.30 -44.89 12.84
N LEU A 69 6.39 -43.56 12.96
CA LEU A 69 7.46 -42.77 12.35
C LEU A 69 8.77 -42.95 13.16
N HIS A 70 9.46 -44.07 12.93
CA HIS A 70 10.83 -44.25 13.43
C HIS A 70 11.74 -43.10 12.93
N CYS A 71 12.70 -42.69 13.77
CA CYS A 71 13.60 -41.53 13.58
C CYS A 71 14.20 -41.38 12.17
N ARG A 72 14.30 -42.46 11.38
CA ARG A 72 14.80 -42.45 9.99
C ARG A 72 13.89 -41.73 8.98
N HIS A 73 12.58 -41.59 9.25
CA HIS A 73 11.63 -40.87 8.38
C HIS A 73 11.14 -39.54 8.97
N SER A 74 11.61 -39.17 10.17
CA SER A 74 11.27 -37.91 10.87
C SER A 74 11.66 -36.66 10.07
N TRP A 75 12.68 -36.75 9.20
CA TRP A 75 13.13 -35.62 8.40
C TRP A 75 12.12 -35.17 7.34
N ILE A 76 11.22 -36.05 6.86
CA ILE A 76 10.22 -35.72 5.82
C ILE A 76 9.23 -34.65 6.31
N PRO A 77 8.52 -34.84 7.44
CA PRO A 77 7.62 -33.80 7.96
C PRO A 77 8.37 -32.51 8.34
N ILE A 78 9.60 -32.62 8.84
CA ILE A 78 10.44 -31.45 9.17
C ILE A 78 10.80 -30.66 7.90
N ALA A 79 11.24 -31.35 6.84
CA ALA A 79 11.59 -30.73 5.57
C ALA A 79 10.35 -30.10 4.90
N LEU A 80 9.22 -30.79 4.91
CA LEU A 80 7.95 -30.26 4.39
C LEU A 80 7.50 -29.01 5.16
N LEU A 81 7.57 -29.04 6.50
CA LEU A 81 7.31 -27.86 7.33
C LEU A 81 8.24 -26.70 6.98
N SER A 82 9.53 -26.98 6.82
CA SER A 82 10.56 -25.97 6.50
C SER A 82 10.28 -25.30 5.15
N VAL A 83 10.03 -26.09 4.10
CA VAL A 83 9.72 -25.58 2.76
C VAL A 83 8.41 -24.79 2.75
N SER A 84 7.38 -25.26 3.45
CA SER A 84 6.10 -24.55 3.57
C SER A 84 6.27 -23.19 4.26
N HIS A 85 7.06 -23.11 5.34
CA HIS A 85 7.34 -21.82 6.00
C HIS A 85 8.13 -20.87 5.10
N LEU A 86 9.13 -21.39 4.38
CA LEU A 86 9.92 -20.58 3.45
C LEU A 86 9.05 -20.02 2.32
N SER A 87 8.22 -20.86 1.70
CA SER A 87 7.30 -20.45 0.63
C SER A 87 6.26 -19.44 1.12
N PHE A 88 5.68 -19.69 2.30
CA PHE A 88 4.76 -18.78 2.96
C PHE A 88 5.42 -17.42 3.25
N TYR A 89 6.65 -17.45 3.78
CA TYR A 89 7.43 -16.25 4.07
C TYR A 89 7.68 -15.41 2.83
N VAL A 90 8.16 -16.02 1.73
CA VAL A 90 8.42 -15.32 0.46
C VAL A 90 7.12 -14.67 -0.05
N SER A 91 6.01 -15.42 -0.01
CA SER A 91 4.70 -14.96 -0.47
C SER A 91 4.17 -13.78 0.35
N VAL A 92 4.28 -13.85 1.69
CA VAL A 92 3.90 -12.74 2.60
C VAL A 92 4.80 -11.52 2.36
N ALA A 93 6.11 -11.72 2.23
CA ALA A 93 7.06 -10.64 2.01
C ALA A 93 6.80 -9.91 0.68
N GLN A 94 6.50 -10.64 -0.39
CA GLN A 94 6.12 -10.06 -1.68
C GLN A 94 4.80 -9.27 -1.57
N THR A 95 3.76 -9.87 -0.97
CA THR A 95 2.45 -9.22 -0.79
C THR A 95 2.56 -7.94 0.04
N LEU A 96 3.35 -7.95 1.12
CA LEU A 96 3.59 -6.78 1.96
C LEU A 96 4.37 -5.68 1.23
N ARG A 97 5.37 -6.04 0.40
CA ARG A 97 6.06 -5.05 -0.45
C ARG A 97 5.09 -4.38 -1.41
N CYS A 98 4.19 -5.13 -2.05
CA CYS A 98 3.14 -4.58 -2.91
C CYS A 98 2.21 -3.64 -2.13
N ILE A 99 1.71 -4.06 -0.96
CA ILE A 99 0.86 -3.23 -0.11
C ILE A 99 1.57 -1.93 0.30
N ASN A 100 2.84 -2.01 0.69
CA ASN A 100 3.61 -0.83 1.09
C ASN A 100 3.87 0.12 -0.09
N GLY A 101 4.16 -0.42 -1.28
CA GLY A 101 4.27 0.36 -2.52
C GLY A 101 2.97 1.09 -2.87
N PHE A 102 1.83 0.40 -2.78
CA PHE A 102 0.53 1.05 -3.00
C PHE A 102 0.17 2.06 -1.92
N LYS A 103 0.52 1.82 -0.65
CA LYS A 103 0.34 2.80 0.44
C LYS A 103 1.16 4.05 0.20
N TYR A 104 2.41 3.90 -0.26
CA TYR A 104 3.28 5.01 -0.64
C TYR A 104 2.67 5.81 -1.80
N GLN A 105 2.35 5.16 -2.92
CA GLN A 105 1.71 5.80 -4.09
C GLN A 105 0.41 6.53 -3.72
N ARG A 106 -0.45 5.89 -2.91
CA ARG A 106 -1.69 6.49 -2.41
C ARG A 106 -1.41 7.74 -1.57
N ARG A 107 -0.35 7.73 -0.76
CA ARG A 107 0.04 8.90 0.05
C ARG A 107 0.52 10.03 -0.84
N CYS A 108 1.32 9.76 -1.87
CA CYS A 108 1.73 10.77 -2.85
C CYS A 108 0.50 11.41 -3.50
N HIS A 109 -0.43 10.61 -4.05
CA HIS A 109 -1.66 11.15 -4.65
C HIS A 109 -2.51 11.95 -3.67
N LYS A 110 -2.56 11.56 -2.38
CA LYS A 110 -3.27 12.33 -1.36
C LYS A 110 -2.62 13.68 -1.08
N LEU A 111 -1.29 13.76 -1.07
CA LEU A 111 -0.55 15.01 -0.87
C LEU A 111 -0.72 15.93 -2.09
N THR A 112 -0.53 15.41 -3.30
CA THR A 112 -0.77 16.12 -4.57
C THR A 112 -2.19 16.66 -4.64
N LEU A 113 -3.20 15.86 -4.27
CA LEU A 113 -4.60 16.28 -4.23
C LEU A 113 -4.85 17.42 -3.23
N ALA A 114 -4.25 17.34 -2.04
CA ALA A 114 -4.38 18.38 -1.03
C ALA A 114 -3.77 19.70 -1.49
N LEU A 115 -2.58 19.64 -2.11
CA LEU A 115 -1.90 20.80 -2.68
C LEU A 115 -2.70 21.43 -3.83
N ALA A 116 -3.18 20.62 -4.77
CA ALA A 116 -4.00 21.07 -5.89
C ALA A 116 -5.31 21.73 -5.41
N THR A 117 -5.95 21.16 -4.40
CA THR A 117 -7.16 21.71 -3.78
C THR A 117 -6.88 23.04 -3.07
N GLN A 118 -5.75 23.17 -2.39
CA GLN A 118 -5.33 24.41 -1.73
C GLN A 118 -5.06 25.51 -2.76
N LYS A 119 -4.29 25.21 -3.83
CA LYS A 119 -4.04 26.13 -4.94
C LYS A 119 -5.33 26.60 -5.61
N LEU A 120 -6.28 25.69 -5.88
CA LEU A 120 -7.60 26.05 -6.41
C LEU A 120 -8.35 27.01 -5.48
N ARG A 121 -8.31 26.76 -4.17
CA ARG A 121 -8.97 27.62 -3.17
C ARG A 121 -8.32 29.01 -3.10
N ASP A 122 -7.00 29.09 -3.15
CA ASP A 122 -6.26 30.35 -3.11
C ASP A 122 -6.52 31.20 -4.37
N ILE A 123 -6.51 30.57 -5.56
CA ILE A 123 -6.86 31.24 -6.82
C ILE A 123 -8.29 31.79 -6.75
N LYS A 124 -9.26 30.99 -6.28
CA LYS A 124 -10.66 31.41 -6.16
C LYS A 124 -10.84 32.57 -5.18
N MET A 125 -10.12 32.57 -4.05
CA MET A 125 -10.15 33.67 -3.09
C MET A 125 -9.53 34.96 -3.64
N ARG A 126 -8.38 34.86 -4.33
CA ARG A 126 -7.75 36.02 -4.99
C ARG A 126 -8.66 36.63 -6.06
N LEU A 127 -9.32 35.79 -6.85
CA LEU A 127 -10.28 36.24 -7.87
C LEU A 127 -11.49 36.96 -7.26
N ALA A 128 -11.98 36.48 -6.11
CA ALA A 128 -13.10 37.09 -5.39
C ALA A 128 -12.70 38.40 -4.69
N ALA A 129 -11.49 38.48 -4.13
CA ALA A 129 -10.99 39.66 -3.42
C ALA A 129 -10.58 40.81 -4.36
N ALA A 130 -10.12 40.51 -5.57
CA ALA A 130 -9.66 41.50 -6.53
C ALA A 130 -10.80 42.21 -7.29
N GLY A 131 -12.07 41.83 -7.11
CA GLY A 131 -13.21 42.44 -7.83
C GLY A 131 -13.19 42.28 -9.36
N GLY A 132 -12.14 41.67 -9.92
CA GLY A 132 -11.89 41.57 -11.35
C GLY A 132 -10.39 41.54 -11.67
N PHE A 133 -9.97 40.41 -12.23
CA PHE A 133 -9.03 40.24 -13.34
C PHE A 133 -7.63 40.91 -13.40
N ASP A 134 -7.06 41.55 -12.37
CA ASP A 134 -5.72 42.20 -12.50
C ASP A 134 -4.55 41.53 -11.74
N GLY A 135 -4.71 40.26 -11.34
CA GLY A 135 -3.61 39.46 -10.79
C GLY A 135 -3.03 38.54 -11.84
N SER A 136 -1.83 38.84 -12.35
CA SER A 136 -1.04 37.92 -13.19
C SER A 136 -0.76 36.63 -12.42
N LEU A 137 -1.54 35.58 -12.68
CA LEU A 137 -1.26 34.23 -12.20
C LEU A 137 -0.27 33.61 -13.17
N ALA A 138 0.97 33.42 -12.72
CA ALA A 138 2.03 32.81 -13.51
C ALA A 138 1.73 31.33 -13.78
N GLU A 139 2.24 30.79 -14.89
CA GLU A 139 2.11 29.38 -15.27
C GLU A 139 2.62 28.43 -14.16
N GLU A 140 3.61 28.87 -13.38
CA GLU A 140 4.14 28.18 -12.19
C GLU A 140 3.10 27.97 -11.07
N ASP A 141 2.03 28.77 -11.01
CA ASP A 141 0.95 28.58 -10.03
C ASP A 141 0.07 27.35 -10.36
N PHE A 142 0.13 26.85 -11.60
CA PHE A 142 -0.59 25.67 -12.08
C PHE A 142 0.28 24.40 -12.09
N GLU A 143 1.60 24.51 -11.87
CA GLU A 143 2.50 23.37 -11.84
C GLU A 143 2.43 22.65 -10.49
N ILE A 144 1.82 21.46 -10.46
CA ILE A 144 1.74 20.65 -9.24
C ILE A 144 3.00 19.80 -9.13
N HIS A 145 3.98 20.28 -8.36
CA HIS A 145 5.19 19.52 -8.08
C HIS A 145 4.86 18.19 -7.37
N HIS A 146 5.46 17.10 -7.83
CA HIS A 146 5.27 15.78 -7.22
C HIS A 146 5.75 15.80 -5.76
N GLN A 147 4.86 15.50 -4.81
CA GLN A 147 5.16 15.55 -3.39
C GLN A 147 5.42 14.15 -2.85
N GLU A 148 6.67 13.90 -2.45
CA GLU A 148 7.07 12.64 -1.85
C GLU A 148 6.85 12.64 -0.33
N PRO A 149 6.30 11.54 0.24
CA PRO A 149 6.27 11.35 1.68
C PRO A 149 7.69 11.41 2.27
N PRO A 150 7.88 12.02 3.44
CA PRO A 150 9.19 12.04 4.09
C PRO A 150 9.72 10.63 4.36
N GLU A 151 11.04 10.43 4.26
CA GLU A 151 11.68 9.10 4.38
C GLU A 151 11.36 8.38 5.72
N SER A 152 11.09 9.14 6.78
CA SER A 152 10.64 8.61 8.08
C SER A 152 9.37 7.76 7.99
N TYR A 153 8.54 7.98 6.95
CA TYR A 153 7.35 7.17 6.65
C TYR A 153 7.71 5.73 6.24
N LEU A 154 8.74 5.57 5.40
CA LEU A 154 9.25 4.26 4.97
C LEU A 154 9.95 3.53 6.13
N GLY A 155 10.69 4.27 6.97
CA GLY A 155 11.37 3.72 8.14
C GLY A 155 10.41 3.01 9.12
N LYS A 156 9.19 3.53 9.31
CA LYS A 156 8.16 2.88 10.15
C LYS A 156 7.74 1.51 9.60
N PHE A 157 7.61 1.36 8.28
CA PHE A 157 7.28 0.07 7.67
C PHE A 157 8.40 -0.94 7.83
N LYS A 158 9.66 -0.51 7.65
CA LYS A 158 10.83 -1.38 7.81
C LYS A 158 10.95 -1.92 9.23
N ARG A 159 10.75 -1.06 10.25
CA ARG A 159 10.77 -1.47 11.66
C ARG A 159 9.63 -2.42 12.01
N ASN A 160 8.41 -2.10 11.57
CA ASN A 160 7.25 -2.97 11.84
C ASN A 160 7.41 -4.35 11.15
N TRP A 161 8.00 -4.36 9.95
CA TRP A 161 8.30 -5.59 9.23
C TRP A 161 9.34 -6.46 9.95
N ALA A 162 10.39 -5.85 10.51
CA ALA A 162 11.38 -6.58 11.30
C ALA A 162 10.78 -7.30 12.52
N LEU A 163 9.79 -6.70 13.19
CA LEU A 163 9.08 -7.33 14.30
C LEU A 163 8.26 -8.55 13.84
N HIS A 164 7.51 -8.41 12.74
CA HIS A 164 6.76 -9.54 12.17
C HIS A 164 7.68 -10.68 11.70
N PHE A 165 8.85 -10.33 11.18
CA PHE A 165 9.87 -11.30 10.79
C PHE A 165 10.41 -12.09 12.00
N GLY A 166 10.77 -11.39 13.07
CA GLY A 166 11.21 -12.05 14.32
C GLY A 166 10.14 -12.98 14.88
N PHE A 167 8.88 -12.54 14.88
CA PHE A 167 7.75 -13.36 15.33
C PHE A 167 7.59 -14.64 14.50
N LEU A 168 7.71 -14.57 13.16
CA LEU A 168 7.66 -15.77 12.30
C LEU A 168 8.79 -16.76 12.58
N ILE A 169 10.01 -16.27 12.83
CA ILE A 169 11.15 -17.12 13.15
C ILE A 169 10.92 -17.85 14.47
N ILE A 170 10.42 -17.15 15.50
CA ILE A 170 10.13 -17.75 16.80
C ILE A 170 9.07 -18.85 16.66
N ILE A 171 7.98 -18.59 15.92
CA ILE A 171 6.96 -19.61 15.65
C ILE A 171 7.57 -20.82 14.95
N TYR A 172 8.36 -20.59 13.91
CA TYR A 172 9.01 -21.68 13.18
C TYR A 172 9.90 -22.54 14.10
N ALA A 173 10.72 -21.92 14.94
CA ALA A 173 11.57 -22.63 15.89
C ALA A 173 10.77 -23.45 16.91
N LEU A 174 9.68 -22.88 17.46
CA LEU A 174 8.77 -23.58 18.36
C LEU A 174 8.12 -24.79 17.67
N MET A 175 7.70 -24.63 16.42
CA MET A 175 7.05 -25.69 15.66
C MET A 175 8.01 -26.84 15.38
N ILE A 176 9.22 -26.55 14.90
CA ILE A 176 10.25 -27.58 14.67
C ILE A 176 10.58 -28.31 15.98
N SER A 177 10.72 -27.58 17.08
CA SER A 177 10.98 -28.17 18.40
C SER A 177 9.85 -29.12 18.81
N SER A 178 8.59 -28.70 18.67
CA SER A 178 7.43 -29.54 18.99
C SER A 178 7.31 -30.77 18.08
N SER A 179 7.58 -30.64 16.79
CA SER A 179 7.60 -31.78 15.85
C SER A 179 8.69 -32.77 16.20
N VAL A 180 9.88 -32.31 16.60
CA VAL A 180 10.97 -33.19 17.06
C VAL A 180 10.54 -33.93 18.32
N VAL A 181 9.96 -33.24 19.30
CA VAL A 181 9.46 -33.89 20.53
C VAL A 181 8.42 -34.95 20.20
N LEU A 182 7.42 -34.65 19.37
CA LEU A 182 6.37 -35.60 19.00
C LEU A 182 6.87 -36.80 18.17
N LEU A 183 7.91 -36.62 17.37
CA LEU A 183 8.47 -37.68 16.50
C LEU A 183 9.59 -38.48 17.18
N CYS A 184 10.18 -37.98 18.26
CA CYS A 184 11.26 -38.62 19.00
C CYS A 184 10.88 -39.05 20.43
N SER A 185 9.64 -38.80 20.85
CA SER A 185 9.00 -39.37 22.05
C SER A 185 8.41 -40.74 21.76
#